data_AF-A0A5B7C8R2-F1
#
_entry.id   AF-A0A5B7C8R2-F1
#
_cell.length_a   1.000
_cell.length_b   1.000
_cell.length_c   1.000
_cell.angle_alpha   90.00
_cell.angle_beta   90.00
_cell.angle_gamma   90.00
#
_symmetry.space_group_name_H-M   'P 1'
#
loop_
_entity.id
_entity.type
_entity.pdbx_description
1 polymer ?
#
loop_
_entity_poly.entity_id
_entity_poly.type
_entity_poly.pdbx_seq_one_letter_code
_entity_poly.pdbx_strand_id
1 'polypeptide(L)'
;MAAVRTQQTSSSTSRCSYDVFLSFRGEDTRKTFTDHLYTALRDAGIHTFRDDDELKRGENIQSDLQKAIEESRISIVVFSKGYASSRQCLDELVRIVERRKTSSGSGHHHH
;
A
#
# COMPACT_ATOMS: atom_id res chain seq x y z
N MET A 1 -5.10 -7.56 50.59
CA MET A 1 -4.88 -6.65 49.44
C MET A 1 -4.65 -7.50 48.21
N ALA A 2 -5.68 -7.77 47.42
CA ALA A 2 -5.57 -8.62 46.24
C ALA A 2 -4.93 -7.83 45.08
N ALA A 3 -3.89 -8.39 44.46
CA ALA A 3 -3.22 -7.77 43.32
C ALA A 3 -4.14 -7.85 42.08
N VAL A 4 -4.53 -6.69 41.56
CA VAL A 4 -5.22 -6.56 40.28
C VAL A 4 -4.25 -6.96 39.18
N ARG A 5 -4.60 -8.02 38.46
CA ARG A 5 -3.86 -8.50 37.29
C ARG A 5 -4.34 -7.70 36.08
N THR A 6 -3.59 -6.68 35.67
CA THR A 6 -3.88 -5.95 34.43
C THR A 6 -3.59 -6.88 33.25
N GLN A 7 -4.64 -7.39 32.62
CA GLN A 7 -4.54 -8.03 31.31
C GLN A 7 -4.22 -6.94 30.29
N GLN A 8 -2.98 -6.94 29.77
CA GLN A 8 -2.67 -6.24 28.53
C GLN A 8 -3.41 -6.97 27.41
N THR A 9 -4.48 -6.36 26.91
CA THR A 9 -5.06 -6.72 25.63
C THR A 9 -3.99 -6.42 24.58
N SER A 10 -3.30 -7.45 24.09
CA SER A 10 -2.50 -7.34 22.88
C SER A 10 -3.48 -7.11 21.73
N SER A 11 -3.82 -5.86 21.45
CA SER A 11 -4.41 -5.53 20.16
C SER A 11 -3.39 -5.98 19.13
N SER A 12 -3.74 -6.98 18.33
CA SER A 12 -3.03 -7.25 17.08
C SER A 12 -3.26 -6.05 16.18
N THR A 13 -2.55 -4.94 16.44
CA THR A 13 -2.37 -3.90 15.46
C THR A 13 -1.60 -4.59 14.35
N SER A 14 -2.32 -5.01 13.30
CA SER A 14 -1.66 -5.20 12.01
C SER A 14 -0.84 -3.93 11.82
N ARG A 15 0.49 -4.07 11.77
CA ARG A 15 1.40 -2.95 11.63
C ARG A 15 1.23 -2.49 10.18
N CYS A 16 0.12 -1.83 9.89
CA CYS A 16 -0.08 -1.16 8.61
C CYS A 16 0.88 0.01 8.63
N SER A 17 2.03 -0.17 8.00
CA SER A 17 3.07 0.86 7.92
C SER A 17 2.64 2.03 7.05
N TYR A 18 1.54 1.92 6.29
CA TYR A 18 1.01 2.98 5.43
C TYR A 18 -0.53 3.03 5.44
N ASP A 19 -1.09 4.23 5.29
CA ASP A 19 -2.52 4.40 5.05
C ASP A 19 -2.88 4.14 3.59
N VAL A 20 -2.04 4.63 2.66
CA VAL A 20 -2.29 4.56 1.22
C VAL A 20 -1.08 4.04 0.48
N PHE A 21 -1.30 3.09 -0.42
CA PHE A 21 -0.39 2.73 -1.51
C PHE A 21 -0.83 3.45 -2.78
N LEU A 22 0.03 4.28 -3.37
CA LEU A 22 -0.26 5.04 -4.58
C LEU A 22 0.52 4.49 -5.77
N SER A 23 -0.15 3.74 -6.67
CA SER A 23 0.44 3.19 -7.90
C SER A 23 0.11 4.07 -9.10
N PHE A 24 1.12 4.35 -9.93
CA PHE A 24 1.02 5.22 -11.09
C PHE A 24 2.15 4.93 -12.08
N ARG A 25 1.99 5.39 -13.32
CA ARG A 25 3.09 5.44 -14.28
C ARG A 25 3.87 6.75 -14.07
N GLY A 26 5.13 6.61 -13.65
CA GLY A 26 6.02 7.72 -13.35
C GLY A 26 6.20 8.67 -14.53
N GLU A 27 6.46 8.12 -15.71
CA GLU A 27 6.65 8.87 -16.96
C GLU A 27 5.47 9.78 -17.29
N ASP A 28 4.24 9.34 -17.00
CA ASP A 28 3.03 10.05 -17.39
C ASP A 28 2.62 11.11 -16.37
N THR A 29 2.76 10.82 -15.07
CA THR A 29 2.04 11.57 -14.03
C THR A 29 2.87 12.01 -12.82
N ARG A 30 4.15 11.59 -12.71
CA ARG A 30 4.96 11.84 -11.49
C ARG A 30 4.99 13.29 -11.07
N LYS A 31 5.22 14.20 -12.02
CA LYS A 31 5.43 15.64 -11.79
C LYS A 31 4.16 16.47 -12.00
N THR A 32 3.02 15.82 -12.20
CA THR A 32 1.75 16.48 -12.51
C THR A 32 0.70 16.03 -11.50
N PHE A 33 -0.32 15.31 -11.94
CA PHE A 33 -1.45 14.89 -11.12
C PHE A 33 -1.01 14.11 -9.87
N THR A 34 -0.09 13.15 -10.01
CA THR A 34 0.33 12.30 -8.89
C THR A 34 1.12 13.07 -7.85
N ASP A 35 1.91 14.09 -8.23
CA ASP A 35 2.63 14.93 -7.26
C ASP A 35 1.67 15.75 -6.40
N HIS A 36 0.66 16.34 -7.04
CA HIS A 36 -0.37 17.10 -6.35
C HIS A 36 -1.21 16.21 -5.43
N LEU A 37 -1.61 15.02 -5.90
CA LEU A 37 -2.34 14.06 -5.08
C LEU A 37 -1.52 13.60 -3.87
N TYR A 38 -0.25 13.24 -4.08
CA TYR A 38 0.63 12.84 -2.99
C TYR A 38 0.82 13.95 -1.95
N THR A 39 1.04 15.19 -2.42
CA THR A 39 1.18 16.36 -1.54
C THR A 39 -0.09 16.59 -0.74
N ALA A 40 -1.26 16.55 -1.37
CA ALA A 40 -2.54 16.73 -0.69
C ALA A 40 -2.81 15.64 0.37
N LEU A 41 -2.49 14.37 0.08
CA LEU A 41 -2.60 13.28 1.05
C LEU A 41 -1.67 13.51 2.25
N ARG A 42 -0.42 13.88 2.00
CA ARG A 42 0.56 14.15 3.06
C ARG A 42 0.14 15.35 3.92
N ASP A 43 -0.32 16.42 3.30
CA ASP A 43 -0.76 17.64 3.98
C ASP A 43 -2.02 17.39 4.82
N ALA A 44 -2.85 16.40 4.44
CA ALA A 44 -3.96 15.88 5.23
C ALA A 44 -3.53 14.91 6.35
N GLY A 45 -2.23 14.65 6.52
CA GLY A 45 -1.70 13.73 7.52
C GLY A 45 -1.84 12.24 7.18
N ILE A 46 -2.13 11.91 5.91
CA ILE A 46 -2.32 10.54 5.45
C ILE A 46 -0.97 9.96 5.03
N HIS A 47 -0.53 8.91 5.73
CA HIS A 47 0.78 8.34 5.47
C HIS A 47 0.77 7.48 4.20
N THR A 48 1.34 8.03 3.13
CA THR A 48 1.21 7.47 1.78
C THR A 48 2.54 6.94 1.25
N PHE A 49 2.57 5.69 0.80
CA PHE A 49 3.66 5.15 -0.01
C PHE A 49 3.45 5.56 -1.47
N ARG A 50 4.40 6.31 -2.03
CA ARG A 50 4.36 6.76 -3.42
C ARG A 50 5.18 5.85 -4.31
N ASP A 51 4.49 5.05 -5.11
CA ASP A 51 5.11 3.98 -5.85
C ASP A 51 5.67 4.41 -7.21
N ASP A 52 6.95 4.76 -7.23
CA ASP A 52 7.59 5.39 -8.37
C ASP A 52 8.33 4.37 -9.25
N ASP A 53 7.72 3.94 -10.34
CA ASP A 53 8.24 2.87 -11.20
C ASP A 53 9.58 3.17 -11.91
N GLU A 54 9.97 4.44 -12.12
CA GLU A 54 11.28 4.74 -12.72
C GLU A 54 12.43 4.75 -11.71
N LEU A 55 12.14 4.86 -10.41
CA LEU A 55 13.16 4.87 -9.36
C LEU A 55 13.51 3.47 -8.82
N LYS A 56 12.81 2.43 -9.29
CA LYS A 56 12.94 1.05 -8.78
C LYS A 56 14.07 0.27 -9.45
N ARG A 57 15.31 0.57 -9.09
CA ARG A 57 16.47 -0.25 -9.47
C ARG A 57 17.07 -0.95 -8.23
N GLY A 58 16.66 -2.20 -7.99
CA GLY A 58 17.29 -3.08 -6.97
C GLY A 58 16.33 -4.06 -6.28
N GLU A 59 16.85 -5.18 -5.78
CA GLU A 59 16.09 -6.26 -5.12
C GLU A 59 15.43 -5.81 -3.80
N ASN A 60 16.14 -4.98 -3.01
CA ASN A 60 15.61 -4.44 -1.74
C ASN A 60 14.40 -3.53 -1.96
N ILE A 61 14.32 -2.85 -3.11
CA ILE A 61 13.21 -1.95 -3.42
C ILE A 61 11.95 -2.75 -3.80
N GLN A 62 12.12 -3.91 -4.44
CA GLN A 62 11.01 -4.77 -4.82
C GLN A 62 10.36 -5.47 -3.62
N SER A 63 11.15 -5.82 -2.59
CA SER A 63 10.62 -6.37 -1.34
C SER A 63 9.91 -5.32 -0.50
N ASP A 64 10.41 -4.08 -0.45
CA ASP A 64 9.74 -2.97 0.22
C ASP A 64 8.42 -2.59 -0.47
N LEU A 65 8.38 -2.66 -1.81
CA LEU A 65 7.17 -2.46 -2.60
C LEU A 65 6.06 -3.47 -2.24
N GLN A 66 6.42 -4.75 -2.17
CA GLN A 66 5.46 -5.79 -1.84
C GLN A 66 4.90 -5.60 -0.42
N LYS A 67 5.77 -5.30 0.54
CA LYS A 67 5.34 -4.96 1.91
C LYS A 67 4.43 -3.75 1.93
N ALA A 68 4.75 -2.70 1.17
CA ALA A 68 3.90 -1.51 1.10
C ALA A 68 2.49 -1.85 0.59
N ILE A 69 2.33 -2.73 -0.40
CA ILE A 69 1.01 -3.17 -0.89
C ILE A 69 0.26 -3.97 0.20
N GLU A 70 0.96 -4.88 0.88
CA GLU A 70 0.38 -5.74 1.92
C GLU A 70 -0.01 -4.95 3.19
N GLU A 71 0.81 -3.97 3.57
CA GLU A 71 0.68 -3.17 4.80
C GLU A 71 -0.09 -1.86 4.59
N SER A 72 -0.49 -1.50 3.36
CA SER A 72 -1.27 -0.27 3.13
C SER A 72 -2.76 -0.49 3.35
N ARG A 73 -3.47 0.38 4.07
CA ARG A 73 -4.92 0.20 4.30
C ARG A 73 -5.76 0.34 3.02
N ILE A 74 -5.37 1.25 2.13
CA ILE A 74 -6.04 1.54 0.86
C ILE A 74 -5.00 1.52 -0.27
N SER A 75 -5.42 1.14 -1.49
CA SER A 75 -4.61 1.31 -2.70
C SER A 75 -5.33 2.27 -3.66
N ILE A 76 -4.62 3.31 -4.11
CA ILE A 76 -5.07 4.24 -5.16
C ILE A 76 -4.25 3.95 -6.42
N VAL A 77 -4.95 3.71 -7.54
CA VAL A 77 -4.32 3.45 -8.84
C VAL A 77 -4.64 4.62 -9.77
N VAL A 78 -3.61 5.30 -10.26
CA VAL A 78 -3.72 6.40 -11.22
C VAL A 78 -3.50 5.85 -12.63
N PHE A 79 -4.59 5.54 -13.32
CA PHE A 79 -4.52 5.12 -14.71
C PHE A 79 -4.18 6.29 -15.64
N SER A 80 -3.22 6.06 -16.52
CA SER A 80 -2.73 7.01 -17.51
C SER A 80 -2.50 6.30 -18.85
N LYS A 81 -2.20 7.05 -19.91
CA LYS A 81 -2.09 6.51 -21.28
C LYS A 81 -1.03 5.40 -21.40
N GLY A 82 0.10 5.54 -20.71
CA GLY A 82 1.21 4.58 -20.71
C GLY A 82 1.17 3.57 -19.57
N TYR A 83 0.16 3.60 -18.68
CA TYR A 83 0.11 2.71 -17.52
C TYR A 83 0.18 1.23 -17.93
N ALA A 84 -0.66 0.81 -18.87
CA ALA A 84 -0.70 -0.57 -19.34
C ALA A 84 0.48 -0.96 -20.24
N SER A 85 1.33 0.01 -20.61
CA SER A 85 2.58 -0.25 -21.35
C SER A 85 3.73 -0.62 -20.41
N SER A 86 3.60 -0.37 -19.09
CA SER A 86 4.58 -0.74 -18.08
C SER A 86 4.26 -2.10 -17.47
N ARG A 87 5.11 -3.11 -17.71
CA ARG A 87 4.97 -4.44 -17.08
C ARG A 87 4.93 -4.33 -15.57
N GLN A 88 5.74 -3.45 -15.00
CA GLN A 88 5.84 -3.22 -13.57
C GLN A 88 4.53 -2.67 -12.98
N CYS A 89 3.91 -1.68 -13.63
CA CYS A 89 2.59 -1.16 -13.21
C CYS A 89 1.49 -2.24 -13.28
N LEU A 90 1.57 -3.17 -14.24
CA LEU A 90 0.63 -4.30 -14.34
C LEU A 90 0.88 -5.36 -13.27
N ASP A 91 2.14 -5.68 -12.98
CA ASP A 91 2.52 -6.62 -11.92
C ASP A 91 2.05 -6.09 -10.54
N GLU A 92 2.20 -4.78 -10.29
CA GLU A 92 1.65 -4.11 -9.11
C GLU A 92 0.12 -4.20 -9.04
N LEU A 93 -0.56 -3.93 -10.16
CA LEU A 93 -2.02 -3.98 -10.22
C LEU A 93 -2.56 -5.38 -9.90
N VAL A 94 -1.92 -6.44 -10.42
CA VAL A 94 -2.27 -7.82 -10.10
C VAL A 94 -2.15 -8.06 -8.59
N ARG A 95 -1.04 -7.67 -7.97
CA ARG A 95 -0.81 -7.82 -6.52
C ARG A 95 -1.85 -7.07 -5.69
N ILE A 96 -2.18 -5.83 -6.05
CA ILE A 96 -3.23 -5.04 -5.39
C ILE A 96 -4.57 -5.79 -5.44
N VAL A 97 -4.95 -6.31 -6.61
CA VAL A 97 -6.21 -7.02 -6.81
C VAL A 97 -6.24 -8.34 -6.04
N GLU A 98 -5.15 -9.11 -6.04
CA GLU A 98 -5.02 -10.36 -5.28
C GLU A 98 -5.15 -10.12 -3.78
N ARG A 99 -4.43 -9.15 -3.25
CA ARG A 99 -4.48 -8.77 -1.83
C ARG A 99 -5.88 -8.33 -1.40
N ARG A 100 -6.61 -7.61 -2.25
CA ARG A 100 -8.02 -7.25 -2.00
C ARG A 100 -8.93 -8.49 -1.90
N LYS A 101 -8.73 -9.47 -2.78
CA LYS A 101 -9.52 -10.71 -2.80
C LYS A 101 -9.27 -11.55 -1.55
N THR A 102 -8.03 -11.71 -1.12
CA THR A 102 -7.67 -12.51 0.07
C THR A 102 -8.17 -11.87 1.38
N SER A 103 -8.18 -10.54 1.46
CA SER A 103 -8.68 -9.80 2.64
C SER A 103 -10.18 -9.98 2.89
N SER A 104 -10.95 -10.43 1.88
CA SER A 104 -12.40 -10.64 1.96
C SER A 104 -12.80 -12.11 2.20
N GLY A 105 -11.82 -13.02 2.35
CA GLY A 105 -12.05 -14.48 2.39
C GLY A 105 -11.77 -15.17 3.73
N SER A 106 -11.24 -14.49 4.74
CA SER A 106 -10.99 -15.10 6.05
C SER A 106 -12.23 -15.01 6.96
N GLY A 107 -13.26 -15.78 6.61
CA GLY A 107 -14.17 -16.31 7.60
C GLY A 107 -13.36 -17.14 8.58
N HIS A 108 -13.36 -16.74 9.85
CA HIS A 108 -12.73 -17.46 10.94
C HIS A 108 -13.40 -18.83 11.08
N HIS A 109 -12.87 -19.85 10.40
CA HIS A 109 -13.11 -21.23 10.80
C HIS A 109 -12.13 -21.55 11.94
N HIS A 110 -12.53 -21.17 13.16
CA HIS A 110 -12.04 -21.85 14.35
C HIS A 110 -12.74 -23.21 14.42
N HIS A 111 -11.94 -24.27 14.39
CA HIS A 111 -12.33 -25.61 14.80
C HIS A 111 -11.54 -25.97 16.06
#